data_AF-A0A0B1TXQ6-F1
#
_entry.id   AF-A0A0B1TXQ6-F1
#
_cell.length_a   1.000
_cell.length_b   1.000
_cell.length_c   1.000
_cell.angle_alpha   90.00
_cell.angle_beta   90.00
_cell.angle_gamma   90.00
#
_symmetry.space_group_name_H-M   'P 1'
#
loop_
_entity.id
_entity.type
_entity.pdbx_description
1 polymer ?
#
loop_
_entity_poly.entity_id
_entity_poly.type
_entity_poly.pdbx_seq_one_letter_code
_entity_poly.pdbx_strand_id
1 'polypeptide(L)'
;MDAVMGEAEKLRPQVNLVIGLSPWGYQGEVNFLDRAEDKRGLDVLIGGGHGSGNRGKIMAGGRTLWMRPFPKGKGVHHVNFE
;
A
#
# COMPACT_ATOMS: atom_id res chain seq x y z
N MET A 1 -7.67 9.83 4.07
CA MET A 1 -7.63 8.56 3.33
C MET A 1 -8.37 8.68 2.01
N ASP A 2 -9.61 9.18 2.00
CA ASP A 2 -10.39 9.36 0.75
C ASP A 2 -9.72 10.30 -0.26
N ALA A 3 -9.11 11.40 0.21
CA ALA A 3 -8.33 12.29 -0.65
C ALA A 3 -7.14 11.59 -1.34
N VAL A 4 -6.48 10.65 -0.64
CA VAL A 4 -5.36 9.88 -1.21
C VAL A 4 -5.87 8.93 -2.30
N MET A 5 -7.02 8.28 -2.08
CA MET A 5 -7.63 7.43 -3.10
C MET A 5 -8.06 8.24 -4.33
N GLY A 6 -8.67 9.41 -4.12
CA GLY A 6 -9.08 10.29 -5.21
C GLY A 6 -7.89 10.76 -6.06
N GLU A 7 -6.75 11.07 -5.44
CA GLU A 7 -5.53 11.40 -6.20
C GLU A 7 -4.92 10.18 -6.90
N ALA A 8 -4.94 9.00 -6.25
CA ALA A 8 -4.46 7.77 -6.88
C ALA A 8 -5.27 7.42 -8.15
N GLU A 9 -6.59 7.56 -8.10
CA GLU A 9 -7.48 7.33 -9.25
C GLU A 9 -7.21 8.31 -10.39
N LYS A 10 -6.94 9.58 -10.09
CA LYS A 10 -6.56 10.59 -11.11
C LYS A 10 -5.19 10.29 -11.73
N LEU A 11 -4.25 9.80 -10.94
CA LEU A 11 -2.89 9.50 -11.39
C LEU A 11 -2.85 8.22 -12.24
N ARG A 12 -3.66 7.21 -11.90
CA ARG A 12 -3.64 5.89 -12.52
C ARG A 12 -3.67 5.88 -14.06
N PRO A 13 -4.50 6.65 -14.78
CA PRO A 13 -4.50 6.64 -16.24
C PRO A 13 -3.23 7.25 -16.87
N GLN A 14 -2.39 7.93 -16.09
CA GLN A 14 -1.22 8.67 -16.57
C GLN A 14 0.09 7.90 -16.38
N VAL A 15 0.06 6.78 -15.65
CA VAL A 15 1.27 6.05 -15.25
C VAL A 15 1.05 4.54 -15.34
N ASN A 16 2.14 3.78 -15.50
CA ASN A 16 2.07 2.32 -15.50
C ASN A 16 1.96 1.75 -14.07
N LEU A 17 2.52 2.45 -13.09
CA LEU A 17 2.65 2.01 -11.69
C LEU A 17 2.35 3.17 -10.74
N VAL A 18 1.51 2.91 -9.73
CA VAL A 18 1.19 3.83 -8.63
C VAL A 18 1.62 3.19 -7.31
N ILE A 19 2.57 3.84 -6.64
CA ILE A 19 3.10 3.40 -5.34
C ILE A 19 2.64 4.37 -4.26
N GLY A 20 1.92 3.86 -3.26
CA GLY A 20 1.60 4.59 -2.04
C GLY A 20 2.68 4.42 -0.97
N LEU A 21 3.01 5.50 -0.27
CA LEU A 21 3.84 5.47 0.94
C LEU A 21 2.97 5.88 2.13
N SER A 22 2.92 5.05 3.17
CA SER A 22 2.04 5.26 4.32
C SER A 22 2.80 5.22 5.66
N PRO A 23 2.57 6.23 6.53
CA PRO A 23 2.99 6.17 7.93
C PRO A 23 1.84 5.80 8.89
N TRP A 24 0.66 5.43 8.39
CA TRP A 24 -0.58 5.33 9.19
C TRP A 24 -0.66 4.17 10.17
N GLY A 25 0.35 3.30 10.20
CA GLY A 25 0.34 2.12 11.05
C GLY A 25 -0.55 1.01 10.50
N TYR A 26 -0.38 -0.19 11.05
CA TYR A 26 -1.00 -1.42 10.53
C TYR A 26 -2.52 -1.27 10.36
N GLN A 27 -3.24 -0.81 11.39
CA GLN A 27 -4.70 -0.74 11.33
C GLN A 27 -5.20 0.34 10.36
N GLY A 28 -4.51 1.49 10.30
CA GLY A 28 -4.86 2.55 9.35
C GLY A 28 -4.71 2.09 7.91
N GLU A 29 -3.65 1.35 7.62
CA GLU A 29 -3.37 0.78 6.30
C GLU A 29 -4.36 -0.32 5.91
N VAL A 30 -4.70 -1.22 6.85
CA VAL A 30 -5.77 -2.22 6.63
C VAL A 30 -7.09 -1.52 6.31
N ASN A 31 -7.51 -0.58 7.15
CA ASN A 31 -8.78 0.14 6.93
C ASN A 31 -8.81 0.89 5.59
N PHE A 32 -7.67 1.43 5.14
CA PHE A 32 -7.55 2.06 3.84
C PHE A 32 -7.69 1.06 2.70
N LEU A 33 -7.01 -0.09 2.78
CA LEU A 33 -7.03 -1.13 1.76
C LEU A 33 -8.38 -1.84 1.66
N ASP A 34 -9.06 -2.07 2.79
CA ASP A 34 -10.40 -2.66 2.83
C ASP A 34 -11.42 -1.73 2.16
N ARG A 35 -11.33 -0.41 2.40
CA ARG A 35 -12.17 0.59 1.72
C ARG A 35 -11.82 0.78 0.24
N ALA A 36 -10.66 0.29 -0.19
CA ALA A 36 -10.21 0.34 -1.57
C ALA A 36 -10.57 -0.93 -2.34
N GLU A 37 -11.32 -1.87 -1.73
CA GLU A 37 -11.58 -3.18 -2.32
C GLU A 37 -12.18 -3.08 -3.72
N ASP A 38 -13.08 -2.15 -4.00
CA ASP A 38 -13.72 -1.93 -5.29
C ASP A 38 -13.04 -0.87 -6.17
N LYS A 39 -11.94 -0.26 -5.69
CA LYS A 39 -11.26 0.86 -6.34
C LYS A 39 -9.93 0.44 -6.94
N ARG A 40 -9.55 1.11 -8.02
CA ARG A 40 -8.30 0.81 -8.74
C ARG A 40 -7.30 1.96 -8.57
N GLY A 41 -6.82 2.13 -7.33
CA GLY A 41 -5.94 3.23 -6.94
C GLY A 41 -4.45 2.90 -6.97
N LEU A 42 -4.02 1.93 -6.16
CA LEU A 42 -2.59 1.63 -5.94
C LEU A 42 -2.24 0.22 -6.42
N ASP A 43 -1.09 0.07 -7.07
CA ASP A 43 -0.52 -1.25 -7.34
C ASP A 43 0.30 -1.75 -6.15
N VAL A 44 1.01 -0.84 -5.47
CA VAL A 44 1.79 -1.14 -4.27
C VAL A 44 1.52 -0.12 -3.16
N LEU A 45 1.40 -0.61 -1.93
CA LEU A 45 1.42 0.21 -0.72
C LEU A 45 2.61 -0.20 0.15
N ILE A 46 3.55 0.72 0.36
CA ILE A 46 4.65 0.56 1.32
C ILE A 46 4.21 1.23 2.63
N GLY A 47 3.84 0.40 3.59
CA GLY A 47 3.37 0.82 4.89
C GLY A 47 4.48 0.98 5.92
N GLY A 48 4.14 1.63 7.02
CA GLY A 48 5.07 2.04 8.07
C GLY A 48 4.34 2.47 9.34
N GLY A 49 5.08 3.01 10.31
CA GLY A 49 4.52 3.39 11.61
C GLY A 49 4.17 2.21 12.51
N HIS A 50 3.33 2.46 13.52
CA HIS A 50 3.02 1.49 14.59
C HIS A 50 2.41 0.17 14.05
N GLY A 51 2.75 -0.96 14.66
CA GLY A 51 2.21 -2.28 14.33
C GLY A 51 3.19 -3.22 13.61
N SER A 52 2.73 -4.41 13.24
CA SER A 52 3.57 -5.53 12.76
C SER A 52 4.04 -5.40 11.30
N GLY A 53 5.33 -5.66 11.06
CA GLY A 53 5.86 -5.80 9.70
C GLY A 53 5.25 -7.02 8.98
N ASN A 54 5.28 -7.01 7.65
CA ASN A 54 4.88 -8.14 6.82
C ASN A 54 5.72 -8.19 5.53
N ARG A 55 5.94 -9.40 5.00
CA ARG A 55 6.76 -9.65 3.80
C ARG A 55 6.09 -9.29 2.48
N GLY A 56 4.85 -8.82 2.50
CA GLY A 56 3.99 -8.69 1.34
C GLY A 56 2.68 -9.45 1.54
N LYS A 57 1.57 -8.78 1.26
CA LYS A 57 0.22 -9.32 1.20
C LYS A 57 -0.50 -8.71 0.01
N ILE A 58 -1.26 -9.52 -0.72
CA ILE A 58 -2.17 -9.00 -1.74
C ILE A 58 -3.48 -8.62 -1.06
N MET A 59 -3.90 -7.36 -1.22
CA MET A 59 -5.06 -6.75 -0.58
C MET A 59 -5.92 -6.00 -1.62
N ALA A 60 -6.94 -5.26 -1.16
CA ALA A 60 -7.83 -4.46 -2.00
C ALA A 60 -8.45 -5.29 -3.15
N GLY A 61 -9.02 -6.45 -2.81
CA GLY A 61 -9.64 -7.35 -3.79
C GLY A 61 -8.67 -7.91 -4.83
N GLY A 62 -7.39 -8.13 -4.47
CA GLY A 62 -6.41 -8.71 -5.39
C GLY A 62 -5.57 -7.69 -6.16
N ARG A 63 -5.73 -6.38 -5.91
CA ARG A 63 -5.21 -5.31 -6.76
C ARG A 63 -3.94 -4.65 -6.23
N THR A 64 -3.69 -4.73 -4.92
CA THR A 64 -2.58 -3.99 -4.29
C THR A 64 -1.65 -4.94 -3.53
N LEU A 65 -0.36 -4.90 -3.84
CA LEU A 65 0.68 -5.47 -2.99
C LEU A 65 0.96 -4.52 -1.82
N TRP A 66 0.62 -4.94 -0.61
CA TRP A 66 0.93 -4.20 0.61
C TRP A 66 2.10 -4.84 1.35
N MET A 67 3.10 -4.04 1.69
CA MET A 67 4.28 -4.48 2.42
C MET A 67 4.57 -3.56 3.59
N ARG A 68 5.17 -4.10 4.65
CA ARG A 68 5.61 -3.30 5.81
C ARG A 68 6.97 -3.77 6.30
N PRO A 69 8.01 -2.93 6.27
CA PRO A 69 9.28 -3.22 6.92
C PRO A 69 9.10 -3.62 8.39
N PHE A 70 9.86 -4.62 8.82
CA PHE A 70 9.90 -4.97 10.25
C PHE A 70 10.52 -3.81 11.05
N PRO A 71 10.00 -3.52 12.26
CA PRO A 71 10.48 -2.40 13.07
C PRO A 71 11.99 -2.46 13.34
N LYS A 72 12.55 -1.28 13.67
CA LYS A 72 13.95 -1.10 14.10
C LYS A 72 14.98 -1.51 13.04
N GLY A 73 14.64 -1.39 11.75
CA GLY A 73 15.58 -1.66 10.65
C GLY A 73 16.01 -3.12 10.55
N LYS A 74 15.23 -4.06 11.10
CA LYS A 74 15.56 -5.50 11.12
C LYS A 74 15.69 -6.10 9.71
N GLY A 75 15.06 -5.49 8.71
CA GLY A 75 15.13 -5.97 7.34
C GLY A 75 14.85 -4.88 6.32
N VAL A 76 15.36 -5.10 5.12
CA VAL A 76 15.08 -4.30 3.92
C VAL A 76 14.21 -5.13 2.99
N HIS A 77 13.14 -4.53 2.48
CA HIS A 77 12.29 -5.16 1.48
C HIS A 77 12.83 -4.86 0.09
N HIS A 78 12.90 -5.88 -0.74
CA HIS A 78 13.24 -5.75 -2.15
C HIS A 78 12.02 -6.16 -2.98
N VAL A 79 11.66 -5.33 -3.96
CA VAL A 79 10.54 -5.58 -4.87
C VAL A 79 11.03 -5.44 -6.29
N ASN A 80 10.82 -6.49 -7.07
CA ASN A 80 11.10 -6.50 -8.50
C ASN A 80 9.76 -6.49 -9.23
N PHE A 81 9.66 -5.63 -10.24
CA PHE A 81 8.58 -5.63 -11.22
C PHE A 81 9.23 -6.08 -12.53
N GLU A 82 8.89 -7.27 -12.99
CA GLU A 82 9.31 -7.82 -14.30
C GLU A 82 8.25 -7.56 -15.36
#